data_AF-A0A2G6NKS0-F1
#
_entry.id   AF-A0A2G6NKS0-F1
#
_cell.length_a   1.000
_cell.length_b   1.000
_cell.length_c   1.000
_cell.angle_alpha   90.00
_cell.angle_beta   90.00
_cell.angle_gamma   90.00
#
_symmetry.space_group_name_H-M   'P 1'
#
loop_
_entity.id
_entity.type
_entity.pdbx_description
1 polymer ?
#
loop_
_entity_poly.entity_id
_entity_poly.type
_entity_poly.pdbx_seq_one_letter_code
_entity_poly.pdbx_strand_id
1 'polypeptide(L)'
;MKSKTNKTVDLTGQRLELEYPCTWTYKIIGEDCTLLKEAIQTTCRPQEVQISLSKSSSKGKYHCLDATLTVDSEEMRLRIFEGLKASPAVKIIL
;
A
#
# COMPACT_ATOMS: atom_id res chain seq x y z
N MET A 1 -11.10 16.35 -24.48
CA MET A 1 -11.94 16.76 -23.33
C MET A 1 -11.17 16.42 -22.06
N LYS A 2 -10.47 17.39 -21.46
CA LYS A 2 -9.67 17.18 -20.24
C LYS A 2 -10.31 18.01 -19.14
N SER A 3 -11.06 17.37 -18.25
CA SER A 3 -11.58 18.01 -17.03
C SER A 3 -10.54 17.85 -15.93
N LYS A 4 -9.73 18.90 -15.70
CA LYS A 4 -8.91 19.02 -14.49
C LYS A 4 -9.81 19.64 -13.42
N THR A 5 -10.25 18.86 -12.43
CA THR A 5 -10.95 19.39 -11.26
C THR A 5 -9.91 19.64 -10.17
N ASN A 6 -9.56 20.92 -9.98
CA ASN A 6 -8.70 21.37 -8.89
C ASN A 6 -9.56 21.55 -7.64
N LYS A 7 -9.14 20.95 -6.51
CA LYS A 7 -9.67 21.30 -5.19
C LYS A 7 -8.50 21.74 -4.30
N THR A 8 -8.55 23.01 -3.93
CA THR A 8 -7.56 23.72 -3.11
C THR A 8 -8.06 23.79 -1.68
N VAL A 9 -7.26 23.34 -0.71
CA VAL A 9 -7.34 23.77 0.69
C VAL A 9 -5.92 23.87 1.24
N ASP A 10 -5.61 25.02 1.81
CA ASP A 10 -4.33 25.38 2.43
C ASP A 10 -4.54 25.50 3.94
N LEU A 11 -3.57 25.01 4.70
CA LEU A 11 -3.33 25.31 6.12
C LEU A 11 -2.01 24.59 6.46
N THR A 12 -0.89 25.33 6.50
CA THR A 12 0.52 24.91 6.72
C THR A 12 1.25 24.26 5.52
N GLY A 13 1.02 24.82 4.33
CA GLY A 13 1.24 24.28 2.98
C GLY A 13 2.64 23.87 2.51
N GLN A 14 3.13 22.73 3.00
CA GLN A 14 3.81 21.78 2.11
C GLN A 14 2.79 20.72 1.70
N ARG A 15 1.93 21.07 0.74
CA ARG A 15 1.12 20.08 0.04
C ARG A 15 2.10 19.17 -0.69
N LEU A 16 2.21 17.93 -0.25
CA LEU A 16 2.98 16.92 -0.97
C LEU A 16 2.25 16.68 -2.29
N GLU A 17 2.62 17.43 -3.32
CA GLU A 17 2.12 17.25 -4.68
C GLU A 17 2.71 15.94 -5.21
N LEU A 18 1.98 14.85 -4.96
CA LEU A 18 2.29 13.55 -5.53
C LEU A 18 1.88 13.57 -6.99
N GLU A 19 2.87 13.47 -7.88
CA GLU A 19 2.64 13.23 -9.29
C GLU A 19 2.26 11.76 -9.49
N TYR A 20 1.08 11.54 -10.07
CA TYR A 20 0.59 10.21 -10.41
C TYR A 20 0.64 9.99 -11.93
N PRO A 21 0.87 8.75 -12.40
CA PRO A 21 1.10 7.55 -11.60
C PRO A 21 2.48 7.55 -10.93
N CYS A 22 2.57 6.96 -9.74
CA CYS A 22 3.84 6.79 -9.03
C CYS A 22 3.97 5.41 -8.42
N THR A 23 5.22 5.00 -8.20
CA THR A 23 5.54 3.76 -7.50
C THR A 23 5.35 3.96 -6.00
N TRP A 24 4.51 3.13 -5.38
CA TRP A 24 4.27 3.15 -3.95
C TRP A 24 4.64 1.80 -3.33
N THR A 25 5.28 1.82 -2.16
CA THR A 25 5.64 0.61 -1.40
C THR A 25 4.95 0.64 -0.05
N TYR A 26 4.15 -0.38 0.24
CA TYR A 26 3.60 -0.62 1.57
C TYR A 26 4.47 -1.62 2.33
N LYS A 27 4.77 -1.32 3.59
CA LYS A 27 5.43 -2.26 4.50
C LYS A 27 4.38 -2.97 5.33
N ILE A 28 4.25 -4.27 5.14
CA ILE A 28 3.15 -5.05 5.68
C ILE A 28 3.71 -6.11 6.62
N ILE A 29 3.26 -6.07 7.87
CA ILE A 29 3.77 -6.94 8.93
C ILE A 29 2.62 -7.83 9.42
N GLY A 30 2.90 -9.13 9.54
CA GLY A 30 1.97 -10.13 10.05
C GLY A 30 2.68 -11.41 10.44
N GLU A 31 1.91 -12.41 10.89
CA GLU A 31 2.46 -13.65 11.44
C GLU A 31 2.65 -14.74 10.38
N ASP A 32 1.80 -14.77 9.35
CA ASP A 32 1.85 -15.78 8.28
C ASP A 32 2.19 -15.15 6.93
N CYS A 33 3.35 -15.52 6.38
CA CYS A 33 3.86 -14.96 5.13
C CYS A 33 2.98 -15.32 3.92
N THR A 34 2.35 -16.49 3.92
CA THR A 34 1.49 -16.95 2.82
C THR A 34 0.19 -16.15 2.81
N LEU A 35 -0.49 -16.04 3.96
CA LEU A 35 -1.72 -15.27 4.09
C LEU A 35 -1.50 -13.79 3.80
N LEU A 36 -0.36 -13.23 4.19
CA LEU A 36 0.01 -11.86 3.83
C LEU A 36 0.12 -11.69 2.30
N LYS A 37 0.83 -12.59 1.61
CA LYS A 37 0.97 -12.53 0.16
C LYS A 37 -0.39 -12.62 -0.54
N GLU A 38 -1.26 -13.52 -0.09
CA GLU A 38 -2.61 -13.67 -0.64
C GLU A 38 -3.46 -12.42 -0.42
N ALA A 39 -3.40 -11.82 0.78
CA ALA A 39 -4.11 -10.57 1.08
C ALA A 39 -3.62 -9.42 0.20
N ILE A 40 -2.30 -9.30 0.01
CA ILE A 40 -1.70 -8.27 -0.84
C ILE A 40 -2.13 -8.46 -2.29
N GLN A 41 -1.97 -9.66 -2.85
CA GLN A 41 -2.33 -9.94 -4.22
C GLN A 41 -3.81 -9.69 -4.48
N THR A 42 -4.69 -10.14 -3.58
CA THR A 42 -6.14 -9.97 -3.71
C THR A 42 -6.52 -8.49 -3.66
N THR A 43 -5.93 -7.72 -2.74
CA THR A 43 -6.26 -6.29 -2.57
C THR A 43 -5.73 -5.43 -3.71
N CYS A 44 -4.54 -5.73 -4.24
CA CYS A 44 -3.92 -4.94 -5.30
C CYS A 44 -4.53 -5.20 -6.69
N ARG A 45 -5.33 -6.26 -6.88
CA ARG A 45 -5.93 -6.55 -8.19
C ARG A 45 -6.80 -5.39 -8.69
N PRO A 46 -6.71 -5.04 -9.98
CA PRO A 46 -5.98 -5.74 -11.05
C PRO A 46 -4.50 -5.31 -11.23
N GLN A 47 -3.96 -4.40 -10.40
CA GLN A 47 -2.58 -3.95 -10.55
C GLN A 47 -1.57 -5.05 -10.23
N GLU A 48 -0.45 -5.01 -10.93
CA GLU A 48 0.70 -5.86 -10.67
C GLU A 48 1.43 -5.35 -9.43
N VAL A 49 1.64 -6.24 -8.45
CA VAL A 49 2.33 -5.93 -7.19
C VAL A 49 3.55 -6.82 -7.05
N GLN A 50 4.70 -6.18 -6.85
CA GLN A 50 5.93 -6.86 -6.50
C GLN A 50 5.98 -7.03 -4.97
N ILE A 51 6.08 -8.28 -4.51
CA ILE A 51 6.13 -8.60 -3.08
C ILE A 51 7.53 -9.14 -2.75
N SER A 52 8.20 -8.53 -1.78
CA SER A 52 9.53 -8.95 -1.31
C SER A 52 9.53 -9.15 0.20
N LEU A 53 10.22 -10.18 0.71
CA LEU A 53 10.41 -10.39 2.15
C LEU A 53 11.57 -9.52 2.62
N SER A 54 11.28 -8.47 3.39
CA SER A 54 12.31 -7.50 3.79
C SER A 54 12.95 -7.85 5.11
N LYS A 55 12.16 -8.30 6.10
CA LYS A 55 12.67 -8.74 7.40
C LYS A 55 11.81 -9.86 7.97
N SER A 56 12.44 -10.78 8.68
CA SER A 56 11.77 -11.72 9.57
C SER A 56 12.26 -11.46 11.00
N SER A 57 11.35 -11.48 11.97
CA SER A 57 11.72 -11.31 13.38
C SER A 57 12.68 -12.42 13.83
N SER A 58 13.58 -12.13 14.77
CA SER A 58 14.58 -13.08 15.29
C SER A 58 13.99 -14.38 15.87
N LYS A 59 12.69 -14.38 16.22
CA LYS A 59 11.96 -15.56 16.72
C LYS A 59 11.00 -16.18 15.68
N GLY A 60 11.01 -15.69 14.43
CA GLY A 60 10.14 -16.18 13.35
C GLY A 60 8.65 -15.82 13.48
N LYS A 61 8.24 -15.15 14.57
CA LYS A 61 6.83 -14.85 14.83
C LYS A 61 6.21 -13.85 13.86
N TYR A 62 7.00 -12.91 13.34
CA TYR A 62 6.50 -11.87 12.44
C TYR A 62 7.36 -11.78 11.19
N HIS A 63 6.69 -11.60 10.05
CA HIS A 63 7.25 -11.35 8.74
C HIS A 63 6.88 -9.96 8.28
N CYS A 64 7.84 -9.26 7.67
CA CYS A 64 7.67 -7.95 7.07
C CYS A 64 7.86 -8.09 5.56
N LEU A 65 6.80 -7.82 4.81
CA LEU A 65 6.77 -7.82 3.36
C LEU A 65 6.71 -6.39 2.84
N ASP A 66 7.50 -6.09 1.83
CA ASP A 66 7.36 -4.88 1.04
C ASP A 66 6.49 -5.21 -0.19
N ALA A 67 5.38 -4.48 -0.35
CA ALA A 67 4.47 -4.58 -1.48
C ALA A 67 4.57 -3.30 -2.32
N THR A 68 5.27 -3.41 -3.45
CA THR A 68 5.53 -2.29 -4.36
C THR A 68 4.64 -2.40 -5.59
N LEU A 69 3.92 -1.33 -5.93
CA LEU A 69 3.10 -1.26 -7.15
C LEU A 69 2.98 0.17 -7.66
N THR A 70 2.50 0.32 -8.89
CA THR A 70 2.14 1.62 -9.44
C THR A 70 0.73 2.00 -9.00
N VAL A 71 0.56 3.22 -8.48
CA VAL A 71 -0.75 3.79 -8.15
C VAL A 71 -1.05 4.96 -9.08
N ASP A 72 -2.21 4.94 -9.72
CA ASP A 72 -2.64 5.97 -10.67
C ASP A 72 -3.29 7.18 -10.00
N SER A 73 -3.70 7.05 -8.73
CA SER A 73 -4.36 8.12 -7.98
C SER A 73 -4.27 7.93 -6.48
N GLU A 74 -4.52 9.02 -5.73
CA GLU A 74 -4.67 8.97 -4.28
C GLU A 74 -5.82 8.05 -3.85
N GLU A 75 -6.93 8.06 -4.58
CA GLU A 75 -8.08 7.19 -4.31
C GLU A 75 -7.70 5.71 -4.40
N MET A 76 -6.92 5.35 -5.43
CA MET A 76 -6.40 4.00 -5.58
C MET A 76 -5.50 3.62 -4.41
N ARG A 77 -4.55 4.49 -4.05
CA ARG A 77 -3.65 4.29 -2.91
C ARG A 77 -4.43 4.05 -1.62
N LEU A 78 -5.40 4.91 -1.31
CA LEU A 78 -6.23 4.81 -0.10
C LEU A 78 -7.11 3.55 -0.11
N ARG A 79 -7.69 3.18 -1.25
CA ARG A 79 -8.46 1.93 -1.38
C ARG A 79 -7.62 0.71 -1.06
N ILE A 80 -6.38 0.65 -1.58
CA ILE A 80 -5.46 -0.46 -1.29
C ILE A 80 -5.11 -0.47 0.19
N PHE A 81 -4.75 0.68 0.76
CA PHE A 81 -4.41 0.78 2.19
C PHE A 81 -5.55 0.26 3.08
N GLU A 82 -6.78 0.70 2.86
CA GLU A 82 -7.93 0.25 3.66
C GLU A 82 -8.24 -1.24 3.42
N GLY A 83 -8.09 -1.75 2.19
CA GLY A 83 -8.25 -3.18 1.91
C GLY A 83 -7.23 -4.05 2.63
N LEU A 84 -5.96 -3.62 2.66
CA LEU A 84 -4.91 -4.29 3.41
C LEU A 84 -5.19 -4.25 4.91
N LYS A 85 -5.61 -3.10 5.43
CA LYS A 85 -5.93 -2.89 6.85
C LYS A 85 -7.13 -3.73 7.32
N ALA A 86 -8.08 -4.01 6.42
CA ALA A 86 -9.22 -4.87 6.71
C ALA A 86 -8.87 -6.37 6.74
N SER A 87 -7.70 -6.77 6.22
CA SER A 87 -7.28 -8.18 6.21
C SER A 87 -6.85 -8.64 7.60
N PRO A 88 -7.39 -9.76 8.13
CA PRO A 88 -7.04 -10.27 9.45
C PRO A 88 -5.58 -10.77 9.55
N ALA A 89 -4.96 -11.08 8.40
CA ALA A 89 -3.57 -11.48 8.32
C ALA A 89 -2.60 -10.30 8.56
N VAL A 90 -3.03 -9.07 8.25
CA VAL A 90 -2.23 -7.87 8.39
C VAL A 90 -2.35 -7.36 9.83
N LYS A 91 -1.20 -7.20 10.50
CA LYS A 91 -1.15 -6.65 11.86
C LYS A 91 -0.75 -5.18 11.86
N ILE A 92 0.19 -4.80 11.00
CA ILE A 92 0.72 -3.43 10.90
C ILE A 92 1.01 -3.11 9.43
N ILE A 93 0.73 -1.87 9.04
CA ILE A 93 1.12 -1.27 7.76
C ILE A 93 1.98 -0.03 8.06
N LEU A 94 3.11 0.12 7.38
CA LEU A 94 4.00 1.28 7.43
C LEU A 94 4.18 1.90 6.03
#